data_AF-A0A6L8EY38-F1
#
_entry.id   AF-A0A6L8EY38-F1
#
_cell.length_a   1.000
_cell.length_b   1.000
_cell.length_c   1.000
_cell.angle_alpha   90.00
_cell.angle_beta   90.00
_cell.angle_gamma   90.00
#
_symmetry.space_group_name_H-M   'P 1'
#
loop_
_entity.id
_entity.type
_entity.pdbx_description
1 polymer ?
#
loop_
_entity_poly.entity_id
_entity_poly.type
_entity_poly.pdbx_seq_one_letter_code
_entity_poly.pdbx_strand_id
1 'polypeptide(L)'
;MMAYVIFEPCVDVMDTACVVVCPVDCIHTSEGEKQLYIDPDVCIDCAACEPECPVEAISIESDVPAKWASYIEINRKFFETFVKPETEDSEDEAGKTKQGKQQGIPEEFVQIPEVPDTRLRAPFNALAMLGQPILGAFSAKFKTRLEEMAGNSRVFSAAVSTGINSLINLTLYPLILFFIGFQGQTPDLFSSTGNLMIFLGIVIAITEGIYRFKDEFSSTSEQPRYGAAFYGWILSLVATPLLIGARSALVTTRTSQRTTVPGAVAVDGAIYADDIKERYRRYGMINQVSEMANYYRIEVEFPRWVPHSSLKEAYDLPDRMPDYDYEVHLSSPYMTDATPTSETTVTVQTQLPVNPKTGQMEDPRFENVVGRASSFPNGFTNVFPIQAQPTDFRTHYRNRVLEIIVPKTGTYDQLGLEPLVHYAKLKG
;
A
#
# COMPACT_ATOMS: atom_id res chain seq x y z
N MET A 1 43.17 -10.20 25.85
CA MET A 1 41.73 -10.30 26.15
C MET A 1 41.17 -11.29 25.16
N MET A 2 40.38 -12.27 25.59
CA MET A 2 39.81 -13.31 24.72
C MET A 2 38.30 -13.17 24.74
N ALA A 3 37.80 -12.35 23.83
CA ALA A 3 36.40 -11.99 23.82
C ALA A 3 35.49 -13.16 23.44
N TYR A 4 34.24 -13.07 23.89
CA TYR A 4 33.15 -13.87 23.35
C TYR A 4 32.77 -13.38 21.95
N VAL A 5 32.35 -14.31 21.10
CA VAL A 5 32.03 -14.05 19.69
C VAL A 5 30.67 -14.63 19.35
N ILE A 6 29.82 -13.83 18.70
CA ILE A 6 28.55 -14.28 18.14
C ILE A 6 28.74 -14.74 16.69
N PHE A 7 28.28 -15.94 16.36
CA PHE A 7 28.42 -16.54 15.03
C PHE A 7 27.07 -16.95 14.40
N GLU A 8 27.15 -17.61 13.23
CA GLU A 8 26.05 -17.84 12.28
C GLU A 8 24.66 -18.22 12.86
N PRO A 9 24.52 -19.08 13.89
CA PRO A 9 23.21 -19.44 14.43
C PRO A 9 22.41 -18.25 14.98
N CYS A 10 23.05 -17.12 15.29
CA CYS A 10 22.36 -15.89 15.68
C CYS A 10 21.67 -15.16 14.50
N VAL A 11 22.09 -15.43 13.25
CA VAL A 11 21.59 -14.73 12.06
C VAL A 11 20.08 -14.97 11.87
N ASP A 12 19.31 -13.90 11.71
CA ASP A 12 17.84 -13.87 11.58
C ASP A 12 17.05 -14.41 12.82
N VAL A 13 17.74 -14.75 13.91
CA VAL A 13 17.15 -15.15 15.20
C VAL A 13 17.07 -13.96 16.15
N MET A 14 18.23 -13.35 16.45
CA MET A 14 18.37 -12.15 17.28
C MET A 14 17.51 -12.17 18.57
N ASP A 15 17.63 -13.23 19.37
CA ASP A 15 16.80 -13.46 20.55
C ASP A 15 17.01 -12.44 21.70
N THR A 16 18.17 -11.78 21.74
CA THR A 16 18.55 -10.74 22.71
C THR A 16 18.65 -11.14 24.20
N ALA A 17 18.39 -12.40 24.59
CA ALA A 17 18.57 -12.83 25.99
C ALA A 17 19.99 -12.58 26.54
N CYS A 18 21.00 -12.79 25.70
CA CYS A 18 22.41 -12.52 26.01
C CYS A 18 22.72 -11.05 26.37
N VAL A 19 21.92 -10.08 25.91
CA VAL A 19 22.15 -8.64 26.16
C VAL A 19 21.88 -8.31 27.63
N VAL A 20 20.79 -8.86 28.19
CA VAL A 20 20.33 -8.55 29.56
C VAL A 20 21.33 -9.01 30.62
N VAL A 21 22.07 -10.08 30.35
CA VAL A 21 23.05 -10.66 31.28
C VAL A 21 24.46 -10.08 31.12
N CYS A 22 24.69 -9.23 30.12
CA CYS A 22 26.01 -8.65 29.88
C CYS A 22 26.33 -7.57 30.94
N PRO A 23 27.33 -7.76 31.83
CA PRO A 23 27.59 -6.84 32.93
C PRO A 23 28.23 -5.51 32.49
N VAL A 24 28.76 -5.46 31.26
CA VAL A 24 29.47 -4.30 30.70
C VAL A 24 28.77 -3.72 29.47
N ASP A 25 27.59 -4.25 29.14
CA ASP A 25 26.79 -3.82 27.99
C ASP A 25 27.63 -3.70 26.70
N CYS A 26 28.30 -4.80 26.34
CA CYS A 26 29.19 -4.89 25.18
C CYS A 26 28.57 -5.67 24.00
N ILE A 27 27.27 -5.97 24.07
CA ILE A 27 26.56 -6.71 23.01
C ILE A 27 25.61 -5.76 22.32
N HIS A 28 25.85 -5.52 21.05
CA HIS A 28 25.14 -4.50 20.28
C HIS A 28 24.72 -5.01 18.91
N THR A 29 23.74 -4.34 18.32
CA THR A 29 23.31 -4.53 16.93
C THR A 29 22.96 -3.16 16.37
N SER A 30 23.15 -2.96 15.07
CA SER A 30 22.69 -1.74 14.37
C SER A 30 21.50 -2.07 13.48
N GLU A 31 20.77 -1.03 13.08
CA GLU A 31 19.68 -1.19 12.11
C GLU A 31 20.23 -1.72 10.78
N GLY A 32 19.61 -2.78 10.26
CA GLY A 32 20.02 -3.45 9.00
C GLY A 32 20.89 -4.69 9.20
N GLU A 33 21.44 -4.88 10.41
CA GLU A 33 22.22 -6.06 10.74
C GLU A 33 21.32 -7.28 11.03
N LYS A 34 21.83 -8.47 10.73
CA LYS A 34 21.07 -9.74 10.88
C LYS A 34 21.41 -10.53 12.13
N GLN A 35 22.38 -10.08 12.91
CA GLN A 35 22.83 -10.73 14.14
C GLN A 35 23.28 -9.69 15.16
N LEU A 36 23.45 -10.13 16.40
CA LEU A 36 24.08 -9.35 17.46
C LEU A 36 25.61 -9.49 17.33
N TYR A 37 26.35 -8.50 17.84
CA TYR A 37 27.81 -8.47 17.83
C TYR A 37 28.34 -8.16 19.23
N ILE A 38 29.45 -8.78 19.61
CA ILE A 38 30.13 -8.54 20.88
C ILE A 38 31.38 -7.70 20.65
N ASP A 39 31.51 -6.59 21.38
CA ASP A 39 32.68 -5.72 21.31
C ASP A 39 33.87 -6.41 22.01
N PRO A 40 34.92 -6.81 21.26
CA PRO A 40 36.03 -7.54 21.85
C PRO A 40 36.92 -6.67 22.75
N ASP A 41 36.84 -5.34 22.64
CA ASP A 41 37.63 -4.42 23.44
C ASP A 41 36.95 -4.10 24.78
N VAL A 42 35.63 -4.28 24.87
CA VAL A 42 34.83 -4.06 26.10
C VAL A 42 34.51 -5.38 26.82
N CYS A 43 34.39 -6.49 26.10
CA CYS A 43 34.05 -7.80 26.68
C CYS A 43 35.04 -8.25 27.76
N ILE A 44 34.57 -8.45 28.99
CA ILE A 44 35.40 -8.85 30.14
C ILE A 44 35.49 -10.37 30.36
N ASP A 45 35.20 -11.17 29.35
CA ASP A 45 35.35 -12.64 29.36
C ASP A 45 34.60 -13.33 30.52
N CYS A 46 33.43 -12.81 30.91
CA CYS A 46 32.68 -13.23 32.10
C CYS A 46 31.81 -14.49 31.94
N ALA A 47 31.69 -15.05 30.73
CA ALA A 47 30.90 -16.23 30.39
C ALA A 47 29.37 -16.16 30.63
N ALA A 48 28.83 -15.01 31.01
CA ALA A 48 27.40 -14.89 31.35
C ALA A 48 26.46 -15.06 30.14
N CYS A 49 26.87 -14.61 28.96
CA CYS A 49 26.03 -14.61 27.75
C CYS A 49 25.96 -15.96 27.02
N GLU A 50 26.96 -16.83 27.18
CA GLU A 50 27.07 -18.13 26.52
C GLU A 50 25.91 -19.10 26.84
N PRO A 51 25.58 -19.38 28.12
CA PRO A 51 24.48 -20.30 28.46
C PRO A 51 23.08 -19.72 28.19
N GLU A 52 22.97 -18.40 28.06
CA GLU A 52 21.69 -17.73 27.82
C GLU A 52 21.29 -17.72 26.35
N CYS A 53 22.20 -18.06 25.43
CA CYS A 53 21.88 -18.10 24.01
C CYS A 53 21.09 -19.37 23.67
N PRO A 54 19.80 -19.28 23.29
CA PRO A 54 18.96 -20.46 23.05
C PRO A 54 19.36 -21.25 21.79
N VAL A 55 20.16 -20.64 20.93
CA VAL A 55 20.67 -21.23 19.67
C VAL A 55 22.17 -21.51 19.72
N GLU A 56 22.78 -21.43 20.91
CA GLU A 56 24.20 -21.74 21.13
C GLU A 56 25.14 -21.00 20.17
N ALA A 57 24.83 -19.73 19.87
CA ALA A 57 25.55 -18.89 18.91
C ALA A 57 26.74 -18.12 19.50
N ILE A 58 27.06 -18.33 20.78
CA ILE A 58 28.05 -17.56 21.53
C ILE A 58 29.09 -18.53 22.06
N SER A 59 30.37 -18.28 21.78
CA SER A 59 31.49 -18.99 22.43
C SER A 59 32.66 -18.04 22.62
N ILE A 60 33.61 -18.43 23.47
CA ILE A 60 34.90 -17.75 23.56
C ILE A 60 35.66 -17.90 22.22
N GLU A 61 36.45 -16.89 21.85
CA GLU A 61 37.20 -16.84 20.58
C GLU A 61 38.01 -18.11 20.28
N SER A 62 38.59 -18.75 21.30
CA SER A 62 39.37 -20.00 21.15
C SER A 62 38.53 -21.21 20.79
N ASP A 63 37.23 -21.17 21.11
CA ASP A 63 36.32 -22.30 21.02
C ASP A 63 35.34 -22.16 19.84
N VAL A 64 35.43 -21.05 19.09
CA VAL A 64 34.63 -20.84 17.88
C VAL A 64 34.95 -21.96 16.88
N PRO A 65 33.94 -22.74 16.43
CA PRO A 65 34.15 -23.78 15.44
C PRO A 65 34.82 -23.26 14.17
N ALA A 66 35.74 -24.04 13.59
CA ALA A 66 36.54 -23.61 12.44
C ALA A 66 35.69 -23.11 11.23
N LYS A 67 34.48 -23.64 11.05
CA LYS A 67 33.52 -23.19 10.02
C LYS A 67 33.06 -21.74 10.20
N TRP A 68 33.19 -21.19 11.41
CA TRP A 68 32.72 -19.86 11.80
C TRP A 68 33.84 -18.94 12.26
N ALA A 69 35.12 -19.30 12.03
CA ALA A 69 36.26 -18.47 12.42
C ALA A 69 36.22 -17.04 11.84
N SER A 70 35.55 -16.83 10.69
CA SER A 70 35.35 -15.50 10.12
C SER A 70 34.51 -14.57 11.00
N TYR A 71 33.68 -15.12 11.89
CA TYR A 71 32.80 -14.34 12.75
C TYR A 71 33.54 -13.54 13.82
N ILE A 72 34.76 -13.96 14.19
CA ILE A 72 35.64 -13.22 15.10
C ILE A 72 35.91 -11.82 14.55
N GLU A 73 36.33 -11.76 13.29
CA GLU A 73 36.65 -10.50 12.61
C GLU A 73 35.38 -9.70 12.29
N ILE A 74 34.29 -10.37 11.98
CA ILE A 74 32.99 -9.73 11.72
C ILE A 74 32.49 -8.99 12.98
N ASN A 75 32.62 -9.58 14.16
CA ASN A 75 32.24 -8.94 15.43
C ASN A 75 33.11 -7.71 15.68
N ARG A 76 34.43 -7.82 15.50
CA ARG A 76 35.36 -6.69 15.65
C ARG A 76 35.04 -5.53 14.69
N LYS A 77 34.83 -5.84 13.41
CA LYS A 77 34.59 -4.83 12.37
C LYS A 77 33.33 -4.01 12.59
N PHE A 78 32.30 -4.61 13.17
CA PHE A 78 31.08 -3.89 13.51
C PHE A 78 31.39 -2.66 14.41
N PHE A 79 32.30 -2.81 15.37
CA PHE A 79 32.66 -1.75 16.33
C PHE A 79 33.63 -0.70 15.81
N GLU A 80 34.25 -0.91 14.65
CA GLU A 80 35.04 0.15 13.99
C GLU A 80 34.16 1.32 13.53
N THR A 81 32.88 1.06 13.24
CA THR A 81 31.91 2.05 12.75
C THR A 81 30.76 2.32 13.73
N PHE A 82 30.68 1.56 14.83
CA PHE A 82 29.62 1.69 15.81
C PHE A 82 29.80 2.93 16.69
N VAL A 83 28.74 3.74 16.83
CA VAL A 83 28.72 4.90 17.73
C VAL A 83 27.80 4.58 18.90
N LYS A 84 28.36 4.40 20.11
CA LYS A 84 27.58 4.15 21.32
C LYS A 84 26.70 5.38 21.64
N PRO A 85 25.38 5.22 21.86
CA PRO A 85 24.55 6.32 22.33
C PRO A 85 25.01 6.74 23.73
N GLU A 86 25.32 8.03 23.94
CA GLU A 86 25.74 8.56 25.24
C GLU A 86 24.63 8.33 26.27
N THR A 87 24.88 7.47 27.26
CA THR A 87 24.12 7.42 28.51
C THR A 87 24.60 8.57 29.38
N GLU A 88 23.70 9.48 29.74
CA GLU A 88 23.96 10.52 30.75
C GLU A 88 24.51 9.85 32.01
N ASP A 89 25.81 10.03 32.29
CA ASP A 89 26.44 10.16 33.61
C ASP A 89 27.98 10.14 33.46
N SER A 90 28.55 11.27 33.05
CA SER A 90 29.85 11.75 33.55
C SER A 90 29.99 13.23 33.23
N GLU A 91 29.99 14.05 34.29
CA GLU A 91 30.32 15.47 34.20
C GLU A 91 31.81 15.62 33.88
N ASP A 92 32.13 16.35 32.81
CA ASP A 92 33.47 16.93 32.63
C ASP A 92 33.38 18.37 32.09
N GLU A 93 34.21 19.23 32.70
CA GLU A 93 34.23 20.68 32.60
C GLU A 93 34.69 21.20 31.22
N ALA A 94 33.76 21.62 30.36
CA ALA A 94 34.00 22.70 29.40
C ALA A 94 32.67 23.25 28.86
N GLY A 95 32.24 24.38 29.41
CA GLY A 95 31.02 25.09 29.03
C GLY A 95 30.93 25.44 27.53
N LYS A 96 30.39 24.51 26.74
CA LYS A 96 29.81 24.74 25.42
C LYS A 96 28.50 23.98 25.33
N THR A 97 27.41 24.72 25.18
CA THR A 97 26.05 24.18 25.01
C THR A 97 25.97 23.38 23.71
N LYS A 98 26.05 22.05 23.79
CA LYS A 98 25.51 21.17 22.75
C LYS A 98 24.06 20.87 23.15
N GLN A 99 23.13 21.14 22.23
CA GLN A 99 21.71 20.82 22.40
C GLN A 99 21.57 19.30 22.55
N GLY A 100 21.06 18.87 23.70
CA GLY A 100 20.72 17.47 23.95
C GLY A 100 19.67 16.99 22.96
N LYS A 101 19.94 15.88 22.28
CA LYS A 101 18.93 15.13 21.53
C LYS A 101 18.23 14.21 22.53
N GLN A 102 16.98 14.53 22.84
CA GLN A 102 16.12 13.72 23.69
C GLN A 102 15.87 12.35 23.05
N GLN A 103 16.03 11.29 23.84
CA GLN A 103 15.46 9.97 23.56
C GLN A 103 13.92 10.07 23.61
N GLY A 104 13.30 9.55 22.56
CA GLY A 104 11.87 9.59 22.32
C GLY A 104 11.67 9.60 20.81
N ILE A 105 10.85 8.70 20.28
CA ILE A 105 10.52 8.64 18.85
C ILE A 105 10.06 10.04 18.43
N PRO A 106 10.78 10.74 17.54
CA PRO A 106 10.26 11.99 16.99
C PRO A 106 8.96 11.67 16.25
N GLU A 107 7.92 12.47 16.48
CA GLU A 107 6.65 12.49 15.72
C GLU A 107 6.83 12.77 14.22
N GLU A 108 8.03 12.66 13.67
CA GLU A 108 8.29 12.80 12.24
C GLU A 108 8.00 11.48 11.54
N PHE A 109 6.71 11.29 11.30
CA PHE A 109 6.09 10.31 10.43
C PHE A 109 7.01 9.88 9.28
N VAL A 110 7.12 8.56 9.13
CA VAL A 110 7.56 7.88 7.91
C VAL A 110 6.81 8.49 6.72
N GLN A 111 7.42 9.44 6.04
CA GLN A 111 6.89 9.87 4.76
C GLN A 111 7.19 8.74 3.77
N ILE A 112 6.17 7.92 3.49
CA ILE A 112 6.13 7.12 2.25
C ILE A 112 6.56 8.08 1.13
N PRO A 113 7.43 7.65 0.18
CA PRO A 113 7.82 8.51 -0.94
C PRO A 113 6.59 9.21 -1.48
N GLU A 114 6.67 10.53 -1.51
CA GLU A 114 5.59 11.40 -1.95
C GLU A 114 5.06 10.85 -3.27
N VAL A 115 3.87 10.27 -3.27
CA VAL A 115 3.21 9.98 -4.53
C VAL A 115 2.77 11.34 -5.03
N PRO A 116 3.30 11.83 -6.16
CA PRO A 116 2.90 13.13 -6.67
C PRO A 116 1.39 13.09 -6.94
N ASP A 117 0.61 13.78 -6.12
CA ASP A 117 -0.79 14.04 -6.40
C ASP A 117 -0.80 15.05 -7.56
N THR A 118 -0.98 14.54 -8.77
CA THR A 118 -1.00 15.37 -9.97
C THR A 118 -2.33 16.10 -10.03
N ARG A 119 -2.27 17.42 -9.87
CA ARG A 119 -3.43 18.29 -10.04
C ARG A 119 -3.20 19.25 -11.19
N LEU A 120 -4.25 19.51 -11.95
CA LEU A 120 -4.24 20.59 -12.94
C LEU A 120 -4.00 21.93 -12.26
N ARG A 121 -3.05 22.72 -12.78
CA ARG A 121 -2.84 24.11 -12.34
C ARG A 121 -4.10 24.93 -12.61
N ALA A 122 -4.37 25.94 -11.79
CA ALA A 122 -5.25 27.02 -12.23
C ALA A 122 -4.53 27.79 -13.36
N PRO A 123 -5.14 28.03 -14.54
CA PRO A 123 -6.57 27.96 -14.86
C PRO A 123 -7.06 26.64 -15.50
N PHE A 124 -6.17 25.70 -15.81
CA PHE A 124 -6.49 24.47 -16.55
C PHE A 124 -7.48 23.55 -15.83
N ASN A 125 -7.53 23.59 -14.51
CA ASN A 125 -8.55 22.89 -13.72
C ASN A 125 -9.97 23.36 -14.11
N ALA A 126 -10.21 24.67 -14.11
CA ALA A 126 -11.48 25.25 -14.54
C ALA A 126 -11.75 24.97 -16.03
N LEU A 127 -10.73 24.99 -16.87
CA LEU A 127 -10.86 24.67 -18.29
C LEU A 127 -11.25 23.21 -18.53
N ALA A 128 -10.70 22.26 -17.75
CA ALA A 128 -11.06 20.85 -17.84
C ALA A 128 -12.51 20.61 -17.37
N MET A 129 -12.93 21.31 -16.31
CA MET A 129 -14.29 21.23 -15.77
C MET A 129 -15.32 21.82 -16.74
N LEU A 130 -15.09 23.03 -17.25
CA LEU A 130 -15.98 23.68 -18.23
C LEU A 130 -15.92 22.99 -19.60
N GLY A 131 -14.79 22.35 -19.92
CA GLY A 131 -14.54 21.68 -21.19
C GLY A 131 -15.09 20.26 -21.28
N GLN A 132 -15.63 19.67 -20.20
CA GLN A 132 -16.18 18.30 -20.19
C GLN A 132 -17.11 17.97 -21.38
N PRO A 133 -18.03 18.87 -21.81
CA PRO A 133 -18.85 18.68 -23.01
C PRO A 133 -18.09 18.36 -24.29
N ILE A 134 -16.92 18.98 -24.48
CA ILE A 134 -16.11 18.85 -25.70
C ILE A 134 -15.08 17.72 -25.49
N LEU A 135 -14.46 17.68 -24.30
CA LEU A 135 -13.42 16.73 -23.95
C LEU A 135 -13.92 15.28 -23.94
N GLY A 136 -15.22 15.06 -23.71
CA GLY A 136 -15.84 13.74 -23.81
C GLY A 136 -15.74 13.09 -25.20
N ALA A 137 -15.60 13.90 -26.26
CA ALA A 137 -15.46 13.41 -27.63
C ALA A 137 -14.14 12.66 -27.88
N PHE A 138 -13.10 12.94 -27.10
CA PHE A 138 -11.75 12.43 -27.35
C PHE A 138 -11.61 10.93 -27.02
N SER A 139 -10.50 10.35 -27.48
CA SER A 139 -10.16 8.94 -27.28
C SER A 139 -10.04 8.54 -25.80
N ALA A 140 -10.26 7.26 -25.50
CA ALA A 140 -10.06 6.71 -24.17
C ALA A 140 -8.66 7.04 -23.62
N LYS A 141 -7.60 6.89 -24.43
CA LYS A 141 -6.22 7.20 -24.04
C LYS A 141 -6.03 8.67 -23.63
N PHE A 142 -6.70 9.59 -24.32
CA PHE A 142 -6.65 11.01 -23.98
C PHE A 142 -7.39 11.29 -22.66
N LYS A 143 -8.61 10.75 -22.52
CA LYS A 143 -9.45 10.96 -21.35
C LYS A 143 -8.83 10.36 -20.08
N THR A 144 -8.30 9.13 -20.14
CA THR A 144 -7.60 8.49 -19.02
C THR A 144 -6.40 9.33 -18.58
N ARG A 145 -5.59 9.82 -19.51
CA ARG A 145 -4.46 10.70 -19.17
C ARG A 145 -4.90 12.02 -18.55
N LEU A 146 -5.99 12.61 -19.03
CA LEU A 146 -6.52 13.85 -18.48
C LEU A 146 -7.12 13.63 -17.08
N GLU A 147 -7.80 12.51 -16.87
CA GLU A 147 -8.34 12.08 -15.57
C GLU A 147 -7.21 11.81 -14.56
N GLU A 148 -6.13 11.14 -14.97
CA GLU A 148 -4.89 11.01 -14.19
C GLU A 148 -4.29 12.39 -13.83
N MET A 149 -4.21 13.32 -14.79
CA MET A 149 -3.69 14.67 -14.55
C MET A 149 -4.59 15.54 -13.67
N ALA A 150 -5.89 15.26 -13.66
CA ALA A 150 -6.86 16.00 -12.85
C ALA A 150 -6.80 15.59 -11.38
N GLY A 151 -6.48 14.33 -11.10
CA GLY A 151 -6.33 13.77 -9.75
C GLY A 151 -7.64 13.72 -8.93
N ASN A 152 -8.77 14.17 -9.50
CA ASN A 152 -10.06 14.22 -8.84
C ASN A 152 -11.21 14.12 -9.86
N SER A 153 -12.13 13.18 -9.64
CA SER A 153 -13.31 12.95 -10.49
C SER A 153 -14.27 14.15 -10.55
N ARG A 154 -14.23 15.06 -9.56
CA ARG A 154 -14.99 16.32 -9.58
C ARG A 154 -14.51 17.30 -10.66
N VAL A 155 -13.23 17.25 -11.01
CA VAL A 155 -12.63 18.14 -12.03
C VAL A 155 -12.89 17.58 -13.41
N PHE A 156 -12.57 16.31 -13.61
CA PHE A 156 -12.77 15.62 -14.86
C PHE A 156 -13.05 14.14 -14.60
N SER A 157 -14.08 13.61 -15.25
CA SER A 157 -14.36 12.18 -15.27
C SER A 157 -14.58 11.74 -16.72
N ALA A 158 -13.93 10.66 -17.13
CA ALA A 158 -14.09 10.13 -18.49
C ALA A 158 -15.55 9.68 -18.74
N ALA A 159 -16.22 9.13 -17.72
CA ALA A 159 -17.61 8.70 -17.79
C ALA A 159 -18.55 9.89 -17.99
N VAL A 160 -18.47 10.89 -17.09
CA VAL A 160 -19.35 12.07 -17.09
C VAL A 160 -19.15 12.89 -18.36
N SER A 161 -17.90 13.16 -18.75
CA SER A 161 -17.61 13.91 -19.97
C SER A 161 -18.13 13.22 -21.23
N THR A 162 -17.96 11.90 -21.34
CA THR A 162 -18.48 11.10 -22.47
C THR A 162 -20.01 11.14 -22.49
N GLY A 163 -20.67 11.03 -21.34
CA GLY A 163 -22.13 11.11 -21.23
C GLY A 163 -22.68 12.48 -21.66
N ILE A 164 -22.10 13.58 -21.16
CA ILE A 164 -22.49 14.94 -21.55
C ILE A 164 -22.28 15.18 -23.04
N ASN A 165 -21.14 14.73 -23.59
CA ASN A 165 -20.86 14.85 -25.02
C ASN A 165 -21.85 14.05 -25.89
N SER A 166 -22.22 12.83 -25.47
CA SER A 166 -23.22 12.03 -26.17
C SER A 166 -24.60 12.70 -26.15
N LEU A 167 -24.98 13.36 -25.05
CA LEU A 167 -26.22 14.14 -24.97
C LEU A 167 -26.20 15.34 -25.94
N ILE A 168 -25.05 15.99 -26.11
CA ILE A 168 -24.88 17.06 -27.08
C ILE A 168 -24.93 16.54 -28.51
N ASN A 169 -24.32 15.38 -28.79
CA ASN A 169 -24.40 14.78 -30.12
C ASN A 169 -25.85 14.45 -30.53
N LEU A 170 -26.73 14.18 -29.56
CA LEU A 170 -28.16 13.97 -29.80
C LEU A 170 -28.87 15.20 -30.39
N THR A 171 -28.35 16.41 -30.17
CA THR A 171 -28.87 17.64 -30.77
C THR A 171 -28.01 18.14 -31.93
N LEU A 172 -26.70 17.98 -31.83
CA LEU A 172 -25.73 18.43 -32.81
C LEU A 172 -25.85 17.67 -34.14
N TYR A 173 -25.96 16.34 -34.11
CA TYR A 173 -26.02 15.53 -35.34
C TYR A 173 -27.29 15.78 -36.16
N PRO A 174 -28.49 15.82 -35.57
CA PRO A 174 -29.70 16.21 -36.30
C PRO A 174 -29.60 17.61 -36.91
N LEU A 175 -29.03 18.57 -36.17
CA LEU A 175 -28.90 19.94 -36.64
C LEU A 175 -27.93 20.04 -37.82
N ILE A 176 -26.77 19.39 -37.76
CA ILE A 176 -25.80 19.36 -38.85
C ILE A 176 -26.42 18.70 -40.10
N LEU A 177 -27.05 17.53 -39.94
CA LEU A 177 -27.67 16.83 -41.07
C LEU A 177 -28.83 17.59 -41.66
N PHE A 178 -29.64 18.27 -40.83
CA PHE A 178 -30.68 19.17 -41.29
C PHE A 178 -30.09 20.24 -42.22
N PHE A 179 -29.06 20.98 -41.79
CA PHE A 179 -28.44 22.01 -42.64
C PHE A 179 -27.76 21.46 -43.90
N ILE A 180 -27.17 20.26 -43.85
CA ILE A 180 -26.61 19.59 -45.04
C ILE A 180 -27.71 19.25 -46.04
N GLY A 181 -28.87 18.76 -45.57
CA GLY A 181 -30.00 18.42 -46.43
C GLY A 181 -30.61 19.61 -47.18
N PHE A 182 -30.32 20.83 -46.76
CA PHE A 182 -30.85 22.08 -47.32
C PHE A 182 -29.81 22.92 -48.08
N GLN A 183 -28.63 22.39 -48.44
CA GLN A 183 -27.62 23.14 -49.20
C GLN A 183 -28.20 23.73 -50.51
N GLY A 184 -28.67 24.98 -50.44
CA GLY A 184 -29.23 25.74 -51.56
C GLY A 184 -30.76 25.99 -51.56
N GLN A 185 -31.51 25.55 -50.54
CA GLN A 185 -32.97 25.78 -50.45
C GLN A 185 -33.38 26.44 -49.13
N THR A 186 -34.56 27.08 -49.09
CA THR A 186 -35.10 27.68 -47.86
C THR A 186 -35.40 26.58 -46.84
N PRO A 187 -34.87 26.66 -45.61
CA PRO A 187 -35.05 25.61 -44.61
C PRO A 187 -36.50 25.59 -44.14
N ASP A 188 -37.17 24.46 -44.32
CA ASP A 188 -38.49 24.18 -43.71
C ASP A 188 -38.39 22.97 -42.79
N LEU A 189 -38.57 23.23 -41.49
CA LEU A 189 -38.48 22.26 -40.40
C LEU A 189 -39.54 21.16 -40.51
N PHE A 190 -40.68 21.42 -41.17
CA PHE A 190 -41.80 20.48 -41.25
C PHE A 190 -41.87 19.74 -42.59
N SER A 191 -40.89 19.95 -43.46
CA SER A 191 -40.79 19.21 -44.72
C SER A 191 -40.45 17.74 -44.47
N SER A 192 -40.90 16.86 -45.37
CA SER A 192 -40.56 15.42 -45.32
C SER A 192 -39.05 15.18 -45.33
N THR A 193 -38.30 15.97 -46.11
CA THR A 193 -36.83 15.92 -46.18
C THR A 193 -36.19 16.38 -44.87
N GLY A 194 -36.65 17.48 -44.28
CA GLY A 194 -36.14 17.97 -42.99
C GLY A 194 -36.33 16.97 -41.87
N ASN A 195 -37.53 16.40 -41.75
CA ASN A 195 -37.85 15.36 -40.77
C ASN A 195 -36.97 14.11 -40.93
N LEU A 196 -36.73 13.67 -42.17
CA LEU A 196 -35.86 12.52 -42.45
C LEU A 196 -34.42 12.76 -42.01
N MET A 197 -33.86 13.94 -42.29
CA MET A 197 -32.48 14.28 -41.90
C MET A 197 -32.32 14.39 -40.38
N ILE A 198 -33.32 14.95 -39.68
CA ILE A 198 -33.35 14.99 -38.22
C ILE A 198 -33.39 13.58 -37.64
N PHE A 199 -34.29 12.73 -38.13
CA PHE A 199 -34.41 11.34 -37.70
C PHE A 199 -33.09 10.57 -37.89
N LEU A 200 -32.47 10.71 -39.06
CA LEU A 200 -31.19 10.08 -39.36
C LEU A 200 -30.10 10.52 -38.38
N GLY A 201 -30.05 11.81 -38.03
CA GLY A 201 -29.10 12.34 -37.06
C GLY A 201 -29.26 11.76 -35.66
N ILE A 202 -30.50 11.56 -35.21
CA ILE A 202 -30.80 10.94 -33.93
C ILE A 202 -30.33 9.47 -33.92
N VAL A 203 -30.63 8.73 -34.99
CA VAL A 203 -30.23 7.31 -35.11
C VAL A 203 -28.71 7.18 -35.08
N ILE A 204 -27.98 8.04 -35.78
CA ILE A 204 -26.50 8.04 -35.78
C ILE A 204 -25.96 8.36 -34.38
N ALA A 205 -26.51 9.37 -33.70
CA ALA A 205 -26.08 9.75 -32.36
C ALA A 205 -26.29 8.63 -31.33
N ILE A 206 -27.44 7.94 -31.38
CA ILE A 206 -27.74 6.82 -30.48
C ILE A 206 -26.80 5.64 -30.77
N THR A 207 -26.62 5.30 -32.04
CA THR A 207 -25.75 4.17 -32.46
C THR A 207 -24.30 4.40 -32.02
N GLU A 208 -23.79 5.61 -32.22
CA GLU A 208 -22.46 6.01 -31.74
C GLU A 208 -22.37 5.98 -30.21
N GLY A 209 -23.40 6.47 -29.51
CA GLY A 209 -23.47 6.41 -28.05
C GLY A 209 -23.33 4.99 -27.52
N ILE A 210 -24.11 4.04 -28.06
CA ILE A 210 -24.03 2.62 -27.69
C ILE A 210 -22.61 2.08 -27.93
N TYR A 211 -22.02 2.37 -29.08
CA TYR A 211 -20.66 1.92 -29.40
C TYR A 211 -19.61 2.48 -28.42
N ARG A 212 -19.77 3.74 -27.98
CA ARG A 212 -18.84 4.40 -27.03
C ARG A 212 -18.92 3.83 -25.62
N PHE A 213 -20.07 3.29 -25.22
CA PHE A 213 -20.32 2.69 -23.92
C PHE A 213 -20.29 1.14 -23.95
N LYS A 214 -19.87 0.53 -25.07
CA LYS A 214 -19.90 -0.93 -25.24
C LYS A 214 -19.19 -1.70 -24.11
N ASP A 215 -18.12 -1.14 -23.57
CA ASP A 215 -17.33 -1.76 -22.50
C ASP A 215 -18.06 -1.71 -21.15
N GLU A 216 -18.97 -0.76 -20.96
CA GLU A 216 -19.86 -0.70 -19.79
C GLU A 216 -20.95 -1.78 -19.85
N PHE A 217 -21.46 -2.05 -21.06
CA PHE A 217 -22.48 -3.08 -21.28
C PHE A 217 -21.90 -4.50 -21.34
N SER A 218 -20.58 -4.62 -21.49
CA SER A 218 -19.86 -5.89 -21.47
C SER A 218 -19.25 -6.09 -20.08
N SER A 219 -19.88 -6.94 -19.26
CA SER A 219 -19.49 -7.23 -17.86
C SER A 219 -18.10 -7.84 -17.65
N THR A 220 -17.25 -7.84 -18.68
CA THR A 220 -15.92 -8.47 -18.69
C THR A 220 -14.78 -7.47 -18.46
N SER A 221 -15.01 -6.15 -18.57
CA SER A 221 -13.92 -5.18 -18.39
C SER A 221 -13.78 -4.74 -16.93
N GLU A 222 -12.62 -5.01 -16.34
CA GLU A 222 -12.23 -4.63 -14.97
C GLU A 222 -12.15 -3.10 -14.78
N GLN A 223 -12.05 -2.33 -15.87
CA GLN A 223 -12.16 -0.87 -15.93
C GLN A 223 -12.86 -0.46 -17.24
N PRO A 224 -14.08 0.11 -17.21
CA PRO A 224 -14.81 0.48 -18.41
C PRO A 224 -14.07 1.59 -19.16
N ARG A 225 -13.82 1.39 -20.46
CA ARG A 225 -13.15 2.38 -21.32
C ARG A 225 -14.16 3.07 -22.21
N TYR A 226 -14.28 4.38 -22.07
CA TYR A 226 -15.20 5.19 -22.87
C TYR A 226 -14.62 5.55 -24.24
N GLY A 227 -15.27 5.11 -25.31
CA GLY A 227 -14.86 5.36 -26.69
C GLY A 227 -14.88 6.83 -27.13
N ALA A 228 -14.17 7.14 -28.21
CA ALA A 228 -14.20 8.46 -28.85
C ALA A 228 -15.51 8.68 -29.63
N ALA A 229 -15.93 9.93 -29.79
CA ALA A 229 -16.84 10.31 -30.86
C ALA A 229 -16.14 10.19 -32.22
N PHE A 230 -16.93 10.08 -33.29
CA PHE A 230 -16.50 9.94 -34.68
C PHE A 230 -15.55 11.07 -35.08
N TYR A 231 -15.94 12.33 -34.79
CA TYR A 231 -15.08 13.50 -35.00
C TYR A 231 -13.92 13.57 -34.00
N GLY A 232 -14.10 13.02 -32.80
CA GLY A 232 -13.10 13.04 -31.74
C GLY A 232 -11.89 12.14 -32.00
N TRP A 233 -12.02 11.12 -32.85
CA TRP A 233 -10.87 10.29 -33.26
C TRP A 233 -9.81 11.12 -33.99
N ILE A 234 -10.23 11.97 -34.93
CA ILE A 234 -9.34 12.88 -35.68
C ILE A 234 -8.72 13.91 -34.74
N LEU A 235 -9.53 14.52 -33.87
CA LEU A 235 -9.04 15.50 -32.87
C LEU A 235 -8.00 14.88 -31.92
N SER A 236 -8.15 13.60 -31.58
CA SER A 236 -7.26 12.90 -30.66
C SER A 236 -5.87 12.64 -31.23
N LEU A 237 -5.71 12.56 -32.56
CA LEU A 237 -4.41 12.36 -33.21
C LEU A 237 -3.44 13.51 -32.91
N VAL A 238 -3.97 14.74 -32.83
CA VAL A 238 -3.19 15.94 -32.54
C VAL A 238 -3.19 16.25 -31.04
N ALA A 239 -4.34 16.11 -30.37
CA ALA A 239 -4.48 16.52 -28.97
C ALA A 239 -3.72 15.60 -28.01
N THR A 240 -3.62 14.30 -28.27
CA THR A 240 -2.92 13.36 -27.38
C THR A 240 -1.41 13.64 -27.28
N PRO A 241 -0.64 13.77 -28.38
CA PRO A 241 0.79 14.11 -28.29
C PRO A 241 1.00 15.51 -27.69
N LEU A 242 0.11 16.45 -27.97
CA LEU A 242 0.17 17.80 -27.40
C LEU A 242 -0.07 17.78 -25.88
N LEU A 243 -1.02 16.98 -25.39
CA LEU A 243 -1.27 16.79 -23.96
C LEU A 243 -0.06 16.17 -23.24
N ILE A 244 0.64 15.24 -23.91
CA ILE A 244 1.86 14.62 -23.38
C ILE A 244 2.98 15.67 -23.27
N GLY A 245 3.20 16.45 -24.32
CA GLY A 245 4.21 17.51 -24.33
C GLY A 245 3.91 18.65 -23.35
N ALA A 246 2.64 18.98 -23.16
CA ALA A 246 2.19 20.05 -22.27
C ALA A 246 2.05 19.62 -20.80
N ARG A 247 2.23 18.33 -20.47
CA ARG A 247 2.00 17.79 -19.12
C ARG A 247 2.71 18.59 -18.02
N SER A 248 3.99 18.93 -18.22
CA SER A 248 4.79 19.68 -17.24
C SER A 248 4.29 21.11 -17.02
N ALA A 249 3.64 21.71 -18.02
CA ALA A 249 3.04 23.04 -17.93
C ALA A 249 1.63 23.01 -17.32
N LEU A 250 0.88 21.92 -17.55
CA LEU A 250 -0.51 21.77 -17.12
C LEU A 250 -0.66 21.30 -15.68
N VAL A 251 0.30 20.50 -15.18
CA VAL A 251 0.20 19.82 -13.89
C VAL A 251 1.06 20.53 -12.85
N THR A 252 0.52 20.69 -11.65
CA THR A 252 1.32 20.89 -10.44
C THR A 252 1.34 19.57 -9.70
N THR A 253 2.53 19.09 -9.40
CA THR A 253 2.72 18.02 -8.43
C THR A 253 2.61 18.67 -7.06
N ARG A 254 1.52 18.37 -6.33
CA ARG A 254 1.45 18.69 -4.92
C ARG A 254 1.86 17.44 -4.17
N THR A 255 2.87 17.58 -3.32
CA THR A 255 3.17 16.61 -2.27
C THR A 255 1.94 16.51 -1.37
N SER A 256 1.18 15.42 -1.46
CA SER A 256 0.19 15.10 -0.43
C SER A 256 0.88 14.21 0.59
N GLN A 257 0.81 14.64 1.85
CA GLN A 257 1.38 13.91 2.96
C GLN A 257 0.47 12.71 3.21
N ARG A 258 0.94 11.50 2.91
CA ARG A 258 0.27 10.29 3.37
C ARG A 258 0.60 10.13 4.85
N THR A 259 -0.43 10.07 5.70
CA THR A 259 -0.26 9.65 7.08
C THR A 259 0.05 8.16 7.10
N THR A 260 1.25 7.79 7.53
CA THR A 260 1.57 6.40 7.89
C THR A 260 1.19 6.10 9.32
N VAL A 261 0.49 4.99 9.47
CA VAL A 261 0.48 4.11 10.65
C VAL A 261 1.88 3.45 10.75
N PRO A 262 2.43 3.18 11.95
CA PRO A 262 3.87 3.28 12.25
C PRO A 262 4.80 2.25 11.57
N GLY A 263 6.08 2.63 11.36
CA GLY A 263 7.21 1.68 11.20
C GLY A 263 8.29 1.94 10.13
N ALA A 264 9.01 3.08 10.14
CA ALA A 264 10.24 3.25 9.35
C ALA A 264 11.19 4.29 9.98
N VAL A 265 12.48 4.16 9.66
CA VAL A 265 13.57 5.02 10.15
C VAL A 265 14.40 5.48 8.95
N ALA A 266 14.90 6.71 8.99
CA ALA A 266 15.78 7.30 7.98
C ALA A 266 17.18 7.52 8.56
N VAL A 267 18.24 7.14 7.83
CA VAL A 267 19.63 7.38 8.21
C VAL A 267 20.37 8.07 7.04
N ASP A 268 21.01 9.20 7.34
CA ASP A 268 21.95 9.94 6.48
C ASP A 268 21.50 10.33 5.06
N GLY A 269 20.24 10.74 4.90
CA GLY A 269 19.76 11.39 3.68
C GLY A 269 19.74 10.50 2.43
N ALA A 270 20.12 9.23 2.56
CA ALA A 270 19.81 8.18 1.61
C ALA A 270 18.55 7.46 2.09
N ILE A 271 17.51 7.44 1.25
CA ILE A 271 16.39 6.54 1.45
C ILE A 271 16.92 5.14 1.11
N TYR A 272 17.26 4.35 2.13
CA TYR A 272 17.57 2.94 1.96
C TYR A 272 16.27 2.22 1.57
N ALA A 273 16.02 2.14 0.26
CA ALA A 273 14.89 1.44 -0.33
C ALA A 273 15.20 -0.05 -0.61
N ASP A 274 16.21 -0.61 0.04
CA ASP A 274 16.63 -2.01 -0.09
C ASP A 274 16.76 -2.65 1.30
N ASP A 275 15.65 -3.24 1.76
CA ASP A 275 15.51 -4.37 2.72
C ASP A 275 14.09 -4.44 3.32
N ILE A 276 13.28 -3.42 3.04
CA ILE A 276 11.85 -3.40 3.31
C ILE A 276 11.11 -4.56 2.58
N LYS A 277 11.45 -4.91 1.34
CA LYS A 277 10.67 -5.94 0.61
C LYS A 277 10.68 -7.34 1.25
N GLU A 278 11.78 -7.74 1.87
CA GLU A 278 11.92 -9.11 2.42
C GLU A 278 11.28 -9.22 3.80
N ARG A 279 11.38 -8.16 4.63
CA ARG A 279 10.68 -8.05 5.91
C ARG A 279 9.16 -7.91 5.71
N TYR A 280 8.73 -7.18 4.69
CA TYR A 280 7.32 -6.92 4.40
C TYR A 280 6.61 -8.13 3.77
N ARG A 281 7.34 -9.03 3.09
CA ARG A 281 6.85 -10.37 2.68
C ARG A 281 6.71 -11.36 3.84
N ARG A 282 7.45 -11.17 4.96
CA ARG A 282 7.47 -12.07 6.13
C ARG A 282 6.31 -11.85 7.12
N TYR A 283 5.78 -10.62 7.24
CA TYR A 283 4.83 -10.26 8.31
C TYR A 283 3.42 -9.88 7.86
N GLY A 284 3.13 -9.90 6.56
CA GLY A 284 1.79 -9.66 6.04
C GLY A 284 1.12 -8.39 6.57
N MET A 285 1.63 -7.21 6.20
CA MET A 285 0.87 -5.97 6.38
C MET A 285 0.58 -5.33 5.02
N ILE A 286 -0.71 -5.18 4.75
CA ILE A 286 -1.39 -4.16 3.92
C ILE A 286 -0.59 -3.63 2.73
N ASN A 287 -0.95 -4.09 1.53
CA ASN A 287 -0.37 -3.56 0.30
C ASN A 287 -1.13 -2.34 -0.25
N GLN A 288 -2.43 -2.18 0.06
CA GLN A 288 -3.22 -1.13 -0.58
C GLN A 288 -4.51 -0.78 0.17
N VAL A 289 -4.67 0.49 0.53
CA VAL A 289 -5.98 1.09 0.81
C VAL A 289 -6.35 1.94 -0.39
N SER A 290 -7.32 1.48 -1.17
CA SER A 290 -7.84 2.20 -2.33
C SER A 290 -9.15 2.87 -1.95
N GLU A 291 -9.18 4.20 -2.03
CA GLU A 291 -10.40 4.95 -1.88
C GLU A 291 -11.17 4.98 -3.21
N MET A 292 -12.35 4.38 -3.24
CA MET A 292 -13.26 4.43 -4.39
C MET A 292 -14.38 5.44 -4.13
N ALA A 293 -15.23 5.70 -5.13
CA ALA A 293 -16.27 6.72 -5.01
C ALA A 293 -17.21 6.48 -3.81
N ASN A 294 -17.65 5.23 -3.62
CA ASN A 294 -18.69 4.86 -2.66
C ASN A 294 -18.19 3.92 -1.53
N TYR A 295 -16.97 3.42 -1.61
CA TYR A 295 -16.40 2.47 -0.65
C TYR A 295 -14.88 2.58 -0.55
N TYR A 296 -14.33 2.01 0.51
CA TYR A 296 -12.90 1.74 0.68
C TYR A 296 -12.64 0.27 0.36
N ARG A 297 -11.61 0.01 -0.42
CA ARG A 297 -11.06 -1.33 -0.66
C ARG A 297 -9.73 -1.43 0.09
N ILE A 298 -9.67 -2.35 1.03
CA ILE A 298 -8.48 -2.62 1.84
C ILE A 298 -7.97 -4.00 1.47
N GLU A 299 -6.73 -4.09 1.01
CA GLU A 299 -6.09 -5.35 0.63
C GLU A 299 -4.93 -5.68 1.58
N VAL A 300 -5.03 -6.85 2.22
CA VAL A 300 -4.02 -7.42 3.12
C VAL A 300 -3.45 -8.67 2.46
N GLU A 301 -2.16 -8.67 2.11
CA GLU A 301 -1.49 -9.87 1.61
C GLU A 301 -0.78 -10.60 2.75
N PHE A 302 -0.99 -11.90 2.84
CA PHE A 302 -0.37 -12.79 3.81
C PHE A 302 0.91 -13.44 3.26
N PRO A 303 1.87 -13.79 4.14
CA PRO A 303 3.08 -14.50 3.75
C PRO A 303 2.78 -15.80 3.00
N ARG A 304 3.55 -16.07 1.94
CA ARG A 304 3.41 -17.27 1.11
C ARG A 304 4.47 -18.33 1.39
N TRP A 305 5.66 -17.89 1.79
CA TRP A 305 6.85 -18.73 1.95
C TRP A 305 7.42 -18.56 3.35
N VAL A 306 7.90 -19.66 3.94
CA VAL A 306 8.66 -19.61 5.19
C VAL A 306 10.07 -19.09 4.86
N PRO A 307 10.56 -18.06 5.58
CA PRO A 307 11.87 -17.50 5.34
C PRO A 307 12.95 -18.58 5.54
N HIS A 308 14.00 -18.51 4.72
CA HIS A 308 15.20 -19.31 4.99
C HIS A 308 15.86 -18.77 6.25
N SER A 309 15.86 -19.58 7.32
CA SER A 309 16.42 -19.24 8.63
C SER A 309 16.96 -20.51 9.29
N SER A 310 17.88 -20.33 10.24
CA SER A 310 18.38 -21.43 11.07
C SER A 310 17.24 -22.17 11.79
N LEU A 311 16.17 -21.46 12.18
CA LEU A 311 14.96 -22.04 12.77
C LEU A 311 14.18 -22.91 11.79
N LYS A 312 14.10 -22.53 10.51
CA LYS A 312 13.49 -23.36 9.46
C LYS A 312 14.23 -24.69 9.33
N GLU A 313 15.56 -24.66 9.36
CA GLU A 313 16.39 -25.86 9.28
C GLU A 313 16.33 -26.69 10.57
N ALA A 314 16.42 -26.04 11.74
CA ALA A 314 16.42 -26.70 13.05
C ALA A 314 15.09 -27.40 13.38
N TYR A 315 13.96 -26.82 12.96
CA TYR A 315 12.62 -27.34 13.23
C TYR A 315 11.95 -27.99 12.00
N ASP A 316 12.70 -28.21 10.92
CA ASP A 316 12.21 -28.81 9.66
C ASP A 316 10.91 -28.16 9.15
N LEU A 317 10.88 -26.82 9.17
CA LEU A 317 9.71 -26.06 8.74
C LEU A 317 9.48 -26.21 7.23
N PRO A 318 8.22 -26.25 6.77
CA PRO A 318 7.90 -26.38 5.35
C PRO A 318 8.35 -25.15 4.56
N ASP A 319 8.50 -25.28 3.24
CA ASP A 319 8.81 -24.13 2.39
C ASP A 319 7.69 -23.09 2.33
N ARG A 320 6.43 -23.54 2.41
CA ARG A 320 5.24 -22.69 2.33
C ARG A 320 4.68 -22.40 3.70
N MET A 321 4.27 -21.15 3.92
CA MET A 321 3.53 -20.78 5.12
C MET A 321 2.15 -21.46 5.12
N PRO A 322 1.63 -21.92 6.27
CA PRO A 322 0.23 -22.34 6.41
C PRO A 322 -0.71 -21.14 6.16
N ASP A 323 -1.99 -21.41 5.87
CA ASP A 323 -2.99 -20.33 5.78
C ASP A 323 -3.18 -19.69 7.15
N TYR A 324 -3.68 -18.45 7.20
CA TYR A 324 -3.91 -17.72 8.45
C TYR A 324 -5.42 -17.63 8.73
N ASP A 325 -5.79 -17.74 10.00
CA ASP A 325 -7.10 -17.34 10.48
C ASP A 325 -7.11 -15.82 10.69
N TYR A 326 -8.25 -15.18 10.39
CA TYR A 326 -8.40 -13.73 10.51
C TYR A 326 -9.76 -13.33 11.07
N GLU A 327 -9.76 -12.26 11.85
CA GLU A 327 -10.95 -11.58 12.37
C GLU A 327 -10.90 -10.10 11.99
N VAL A 328 -12.02 -9.56 11.51
CA VAL A 328 -12.14 -8.15 11.11
C VAL A 328 -13.18 -7.47 11.99
N HIS A 329 -12.79 -6.35 12.60
CA HIS A 329 -13.65 -5.54 13.46
C HIS A 329 -13.75 -4.11 12.92
N LEU A 330 -14.95 -3.54 13.00
CA LEU A 330 -15.16 -2.10 12.85
C LEU A 330 -15.31 -1.51 14.24
N SER A 331 -14.41 -0.61 14.63
CA SER A 331 -14.46 0.09 15.91
C SER A 331 -14.50 1.61 15.68
N SER A 332 -15.39 2.29 16.38
CA SER A 332 -15.27 3.75 16.55
C SER A 332 -14.11 4.02 17.52
N PRO A 333 -13.25 5.02 17.28
CA PRO A 333 -12.17 5.34 18.20
C PRO A 333 -12.76 5.65 19.58
N TYR A 334 -12.32 4.90 20.59
CA TYR A 334 -12.57 5.24 21.98
C TYR A 334 -11.80 6.53 22.29
N MET A 335 -12.46 7.69 22.23
CA MET A 335 -11.96 8.89 22.92
C MET A 335 -12.93 9.31 24.02
N THR A 336 -12.35 9.48 25.20
CA THR A 336 -12.98 9.78 26.48
C THR A 336 -13.44 11.23 26.62
N ASP A 337 -13.28 12.09 25.62
CA ASP A 337 -13.71 13.49 25.70
C ASP A 337 -14.41 13.97 24.42
N ALA A 338 -15.58 14.56 24.66
CA ALA A 338 -16.59 15.06 23.73
C ALA A 338 -16.06 15.72 22.44
N THR A 339 -16.12 14.99 21.31
CA THR A 339 -16.64 15.45 20.01
C THR A 339 -16.75 14.21 19.08
N PRO A 340 -17.88 13.99 18.38
CA PRO A 340 -17.99 12.84 17.48
C PRO A 340 -17.10 13.06 16.25
N THR A 341 -15.95 12.40 16.19
CA THR A 341 -15.15 12.30 14.97
C THR A 341 -15.83 11.34 13.98
N SER A 342 -15.75 11.65 12.69
CA SER A 342 -16.32 10.84 11.60
C SER A 342 -15.39 9.69 11.17
N GLU A 343 -14.48 9.30 12.06
CA GLU A 343 -13.44 8.33 11.79
C GLU A 343 -13.84 6.97 12.36
N THR A 344 -13.88 5.95 11.50
CA THR A 344 -14.03 4.55 11.90
C THR A 344 -12.69 3.88 11.74
N THR A 345 -12.37 2.93 12.63
CA THR A 345 -11.18 2.10 12.51
C THR A 345 -11.58 0.69 12.08
N VAL A 346 -10.96 0.20 11.02
CA VAL A 346 -11.00 -1.21 10.65
C VAL A 346 -9.84 -1.87 11.35
N THR A 347 -10.07 -2.97 12.07
CA THR A 347 -9.02 -3.75 12.72
C THR A 347 -9.06 -5.15 12.13
N VAL A 348 -7.92 -5.66 11.67
CA VAL A 348 -7.76 -7.02 11.14
C VAL A 348 -6.77 -7.74 12.03
N GLN A 349 -7.27 -8.64 12.86
CA GLN A 349 -6.46 -9.52 13.69
C GLN A 349 -6.22 -10.82 12.91
N THR A 350 -4.99 -11.31 12.94
CA THR A 350 -4.61 -12.54 12.24
C THR A 350 -3.81 -13.42 13.17
N GLN A 351 -3.96 -14.73 13.01
CA GLN A 351 -3.22 -15.73 13.77
C GLN A 351 -3.01 -16.99 12.92
N LEU A 352 -2.02 -17.79 13.30
CA LEU A 352 -1.86 -19.11 12.70
C LEU A 352 -2.99 -20.04 13.15
N PRO A 353 -3.42 -20.98 12.29
CA PRO A 353 -4.61 -21.77 12.52
C PRO A 353 -4.37 -22.73 13.68
N VAL A 354 -5.34 -22.74 14.58
CA VAL A 354 -5.32 -23.53 15.81
C VAL A 354 -6.50 -24.48 15.77
N ASN A 355 -6.28 -25.75 16.11
CA ASN A 355 -7.35 -26.72 16.21
C ASN A 355 -8.30 -26.33 17.37
N PRO A 356 -9.59 -26.07 17.10
CA PRO A 356 -10.51 -25.54 18.10
C PRO A 356 -10.82 -26.53 19.24
N LYS A 357 -10.53 -27.83 19.07
CA LYS A 357 -10.76 -28.85 20.10
C LYS A 357 -9.57 -29.05 21.03
N THR A 358 -8.36 -28.87 20.52
CA THR A 358 -7.12 -29.15 21.27
C THR A 358 -6.39 -27.88 21.67
N GLY A 359 -6.67 -26.74 21.05
CA GLY A 359 -5.95 -25.47 21.28
C GLY A 359 -4.51 -25.49 20.78
N GLN A 360 -4.12 -26.53 20.04
CA GLN A 360 -2.78 -26.68 19.45
C GLN A 360 -2.80 -26.21 18.00
N MET A 361 -1.66 -25.71 17.51
CA MET A 361 -1.52 -25.33 16.10
C MET A 361 -1.83 -26.52 15.18
N GLU A 362 -2.42 -26.24 14.02
CA GLU A 362 -2.70 -27.29 13.02
C GLU A 362 -1.41 -27.92 12.48
N ASP A 363 -0.35 -27.12 12.31
CA ASP A 363 0.99 -27.62 12.02
C ASP A 363 1.88 -27.48 13.29
N PRO A 364 2.15 -28.59 14.00
CA PRO A 364 2.89 -28.55 15.27
C PRO A 364 4.35 -28.11 15.11
N ARG A 365 4.90 -28.10 13.88
CA ARG A 365 6.27 -27.64 13.64
C ARG A 365 6.43 -26.14 13.94
N PHE A 366 5.37 -25.37 13.79
CA PHE A 366 5.36 -23.94 14.11
C PHE A 366 5.24 -23.66 15.62
N GLU A 367 4.80 -24.63 16.43
CA GLU A 367 4.57 -24.46 17.88
C GLU A 367 5.80 -23.99 18.65
N ASN A 368 6.99 -24.41 18.22
CA ASN A 368 8.24 -24.08 18.89
C ASN A 368 8.90 -22.79 18.40
N VAL A 369 8.39 -22.19 17.32
CA VAL A 369 9.03 -21.06 16.64
C VAL A 369 8.19 -19.79 16.78
N VAL A 370 6.87 -19.94 16.72
CA VAL A 370 5.91 -18.83 16.78
C VAL A 370 5.89 -18.24 18.19
N GLY A 371 5.99 -16.91 18.28
CA GLY A 371 6.00 -16.14 19.52
C GLY A 371 7.33 -16.14 20.26
N ARG A 372 8.31 -16.95 19.83
CA ARG A 372 9.65 -17.04 20.42
C ARG A 372 10.71 -16.32 19.61
N ALA A 373 10.53 -16.24 18.29
CA ALA A 373 11.41 -15.49 17.41
C ALA A 373 10.66 -14.30 16.81
N SER A 374 11.35 -13.16 16.68
CA SER A 374 10.83 -11.98 15.97
C SER A 374 10.44 -12.31 14.53
N SER A 375 11.07 -13.32 13.91
CA SER A 375 10.75 -13.85 12.58
C SER A 375 9.40 -14.58 12.47
N PHE A 376 8.78 -14.98 13.60
CA PHE A 376 7.52 -15.73 13.63
C PHE A 376 6.60 -15.22 14.76
N PRO A 377 5.79 -14.15 14.55
CA PRO A 377 4.89 -13.64 15.58
C PRO A 377 3.69 -14.57 15.79
N ASN A 378 3.11 -14.56 17.00
CA ASN A 378 1.87 -15.29 17.34
C ASN A 378 0.65 -14.87 16.52
N GLY A 379 0.75 -13.73 15.85
CA GLY A 379 -0.29 -13.11 15.05
C GLY A 379 0.09 -11.66 14.77
N PHE A 380 -0.66 -11.00 13.92
CA PHE A 380 -0.47 -9.57 13.68
C PHE A 380 -1.82 -8.86 13.58
N THR A 381 -1.85 -7.64 14.13
CA THR A 381 -3.04 -6.78 14.15
C THR A 381 -2.78 -5.58 13.27
N ASN A 382 -3.58 -5.44 12.23
CA ASN A 382 -3.56 -4.31 11.31
C ASN A 382 -4.71 -3.35 11.67
N VAL A 383 -4.42 -2.06 11.82
CA VAL A 383 -5.43 -1.03 12.13
C VAL A 383 -5.45 0.03 11.02
N PHE A 384 -6.63 0.31 10.49
CA PHE A 384 -6.83 1.23 9.38
C PHE A 384 -7.84 2.30 9.77
N PRO A 385 -7.45 3.58 9.87
CA PRO A 385 -8.40 4.67 9.99
C PRO A 385 -9.08 4.92 8.63
N ILE A 386 -10.40 5.04 8.64
CA ILE A 386 -11.22 5.42 7.47
C ILE A 386 -12.15 6.57 7.85
N GLN A 387 -12.33 7.51 6.92
CA GLN A 387 -13.24 8.66 7.09
C GLN A 387 -14.64 8.29 6.60
N ALA A 388 -15.29 7.38 7.32
CA ALA A 388 -16.63 6.88 7.01
C ALA A 388 -17.35 6.36 8.25
N GLN A 389 -18.67 6.18 8.11
CA GLN A 389 -19.53 5.52 9.10
C GLN A 389 -20.21 4.30 8.45
N PRO A 390 -19.44 3.26 8.10
CA PRO A 390 -20.01 2.01 7.59
C PRO A 390 -20.90 1.36 8.65
N THR A 391 -21.96 0.71 8.20
CA THR A 391 -22.77 -0.17 9.08
C THR A 391 -22.38 -1.65 8.95
N ASP A 392 -21.69 -2.01 7.87
CA ASP A 392 -21.21 -3.35 7.58
C ASP A 392 -19.92 -3.32 6.74
N PHE A 393 -19.37 -4.50 6.48
CA PHE A 393 -18.26 -4.71 5.56
C PHE A 393 -18.38 -6.11 4.94
N ARG A 394 -17.68 -6.34 3.82
CA ARG A 394 -17.51 -7.68 3.24
C ARG A 394 -16.03 -8.01 3.12
N THR A 395 -15.69 -9.26 3.36
CA THR A 395 -14.34 -9.79 3.17
C THR A 395 -14.31 -10.82 2.07
N HIS A 396 -13.20 -10.87 1.35
CA HIS A 396 -12.94 -11.87 0.33
C HIS A 396 -11.48 -12.30 0.40
N TYR A 397 -11.25 -13.58 0.66
CA TYR A 397 -9.92 -14.14 0.77
C TYR A 397 -9.61 -15.05 -0.41
N ARG A 398 -8.57 -14.70 -1.18
CA ARG A 398 -8.12 -15.50 -2.33
C ARG A 398 -6.61 -15.38 -2.53
N ASN A 399 -5.94 -16.51 -2.78
CA ASN A 399 -4.51 -16.54 -3.11
C ASN A 399 -3.64 -15.75 -2.12
N ARG A 400 -3.89 -15.89 -0.81
CA ARG A 400 -3.16 -15.18 0.25
C ARG A 400 -3.42 -13.68 0.29
N VAL A 401 -4.45 -13.19 -0.38
CA VAL A 401 -4.88 -11.79 -0.30
C VAL A 401 -6.28 -11.74 0.30
N LEU A 402 -6.40 -11.02 1.42
CA LEU A 402 -7.65 -10.66 2.07
C LEU A 402 -8.05 -9.26 1.59
N GLU A 403 -9.12 -9.20 0.82
CA GLU A 403 -9.78 -7.97 0.40
C GLU A 403 -10.93 -7.65 1.36
N ILE A 404 -11.03 -6.41 1.81
CA ILE A 404 -12.07 -5.92 2.70
C ILE A 404 -12.70 -4.70 2.04
N ILE A 405 -14.01 -4.78 1.81
CA ILE A 405 -14.80 -3.72 1.20
C ILE A 405 -15.63 -3.07 2.29
N VAL A 406 -15.41 -1.77 2.48
CA VAL A 406 -16.06 -0.98 3.52
C VAL A 406 -16.81 0.19 2.88
N PRO A 407 -18.16 0.22 2.92
CA PRO A 407 -18.94 1.32 2.36
C PRO A 407 -18.58 2.65 3.04
N LYS A 408 -18.58 3.74 2.27
CA LYS A 408 -18.42 5.08 2.87
C LYS A 408 -19.65 5.51 3.66
N THR A 409 -20.82 5.09 3.20
CA THR A 409 -22.13 5.37 3.78
C THR A 409 -23.05 4.18 3.58
N GLY A 410 -23.85 3.82 4.58
CA GLY A 410 -24.89 2.78 4.44
C GLY A 410 -24.35 1.36 4.57
N THR A 411 -24.98 0.42 3.86
CA THR A 411 -24.64 -1.02 3.84
C THR A 411 -23.98 -1.43 2.52
N TYR A 412 -23.23 -2.53 2.52
CA TYR A 412 -22.56 -3.09 1.36
C TYR A 412 -23.54 -3.40 0.23
N ASP A 413 -24.73 -3.91 0.56
CA ASP A 413 -25.75 -4.27 -0.44
C ASP A 413 -26.22 -3.07 -1.27
N GLN A 414 -26.05 -1.84 -0.77
CA GLN A 414 -26.38 -0.60 -1.48
C GLN A 414 -25.31 -0.21 -2.52
N LEU A 415 -24.12 -0.82 -2.50
CA LEU A 415 -23.05 -0.55 -3.45
C LEU A 415 -23.32 -1.12 -4.84
N GLY A 416 -24.31 -2.01 -4.99
CA GLY A 416 -24.65 -2.63 -6.27
C GLY A 416 -23.54 -3.49 -6.87
N LEU A 417 -22.58 -3.92 -6.04
CA LEU A 417 -21.52 -4.85 -6.42
C LEU A 417 -22.14 -6.25 -6.59
N GLU A 418 -21.75 -7.00 -7.62
CA GLU A 418 -22.19 -8.39 -7.77
C GLU A 418 -21.90 -9.18 -6.49
N PRO A 419 -22.75 -10.16 -6.11
CA PRO A 419 -22.44 -11.05 -5.00
C PRO A 419 -21.13 -11.79 -5.32
N LEU A 420 -20.09 -11.47 -4.55
CA LEU A 420 -18.80 -12.14 -4.64
C LEU A 420 -19.03 -13.63 -4.36
N VAL A 421 -18.82 -14.47 -5.38
CA VAL A 421 -19.12 -15.89 -5.33
C VAL A 421 -18.25 -16.55 -4.26
N HIS A 422 -18.88 -16.92 -3.14
CA HIS A 422 -18.26 -17.63 -2.03
C HIS A 422 -17.75 -19.01 -2.48
N TYR A 423 -16.44 -19.20 -2.49
CA TYR A 423 -15.82 -20.52 -2.41
C TYR A 423 -14.72 -20.53 -1.35
N ALA A 424 -15.11 -20.44 -0.08
CA ALA A 424 -14.40 -21.10 1.01
C ALA A 424 -15.33 -21.18 2.22
N LYS A 425 -15.84 -22.38 2.46
CA LYS A 425 -16.53 -22.78 3.68
C LYS A 425 -15.44 -23.32 4.60
N LEU A 426 -15.06 -22.58 5.65
CA LEU A 426 -14.45 -23.19 6.82
C LEU A 426 -15.47 -23.12 7.96
N LYS A 427 -15.64 -24.27 8.60
CA LYS A 427 -16.81 -24.72 9.37
C LYS A 427 -16.96 -24.00 10.71
N GLY A 428 -18.19 -23.97 11.22
CA GLY A 428 -18.48 -23.84 12.65
C GLY A 428 -18.36 -25.14 13.43
#